data_AF-A0A1D2QPV4-F1
#
_entry.id   AF-A0A1D2QPV4-F1
#
_cell.length_a   1.000
_cell.length_b   1.000
_cell.length_c   1.000
_cell.angle_alpha   90.00
_cell.angle_beta   90.00
_cell.angle_gamma   90.00
#
_symmetry.space_group_name_H-M   'P 1'
#
loop_
_entity.id
_entity.type
_entity.pdbx_description
1 polymer ?
#
loop_
_entity_poly.entity_id
_entity_poly.type
_entity_poly.pdbx_seq_one_letter_code
_entity_poly.pdbx_strand_id
1 'polypeptide(L)'
;MKKKLLESYLSKGNKEDIDYLSWLAKALSFSGQKKYSPTLLEIANNKSVAKKLRKYAKISIPVLENYTHWNNIIINDEQWDDNLSINNNRFSLMIRSDEFHLNRLAAKRIHYQHIYKLELLDLIEQKLVKHYQSTYNSKLFINSFAWMTKALAGSRIPKYKKTIELISQSARHKKLRSKAKRSLKYYL
;
A
#
# COMPACT_ATOMS: atom_id res chain seq x y z
N MET A 1 -11.72 -15.68 12.15
CA MET A 1 -10.33 -15.60 11.60
C MET A 1 -9.27 -15.99 12.64
N LYS A 2 -9.05 -15.24 13.73
CA LYS A 2 -8.07 -15.62 14.79
C LYS A 2 -8.31 -17.01 15.40
N LYS A 3 -9.57 -17.33 15.74
CA LYS A 3 -10.00 -18.60 16.36
C LYS A 3 -9.54 -19.82 15.53
N LYS A 4 -9.85 -19.83 14.22
CA LYS A 4 -9.42 -20.89 13.28
C LYS A 4 -7.90 -21.02 13.14
N LEU A 5 -7.13 -19.92 13.22
CA LEU A 5 -5.67 -20.02 13.19
C LEU A 5 -5.15 -20.71 14.46
N LEU A 6 -5.64 -20.30 15.63
CA LEU A 6 -5.23 -20.88 16.92
C LEU A 6 -5.63 -22.35 17.06
N GLU A 7 -6.81 -22.72 16.56
CA GLU A 7 -7.31 -24.09 16.65
C GLU A 7 -6.61 -25.07 15.70
N SER A 8 -5.96 -24.57 14.63
CA SER A 8 -5.46 -25.44 13.56
C SER A 8 -3.96 -25.33 13.28
N TYR A 9 -3.22 -24.37 13.86
CA TYR A 9 -1.82 -24.13 13.46
C TYR A 9 -0.83 -25.24 13.87
N LEU A 10 -1.20 -26.06 14.87
CA LEU A 10 -0.45 -27.26 15.28
C LEU A 10 -0.87 -28.52 14.52
N SER A 11 -1.97 -28.47 13.77
CA SER A 11 -2.41 -29.62 12.98
C SER A 11 -1.35 -29.95 11.92
N LYS A 12 -1.03 -31.25 11.76
CA LYS A 12 -0.26 -31.75 10.60
C LYS A 12 -1.17 -31.78 9.36
N GLY A 13 -1.87 -30.67 9.11
CA GLY A 13 -2.77 -30.50 7.98
C GLY A 13 -2.05 -30.73 6.66
N ASN A 14 -2.82 -30.98 5.61
CA ASN A 14 -2.26 -31.19 4.29
C ASN A 14 -1.62 -29.90 3.75
N LYS A 15 -1.04 -29.95 2.55
CA LYS A 15 -0.40 -28.77 1.93
C LYS A 15 -1.35 -27.58 1.79
N GLU A 16 -2.62 -27.82 1.53
CA GLU A 16 -3.65 -26.77 1.34
C GLU A 16 -3.98 -26.08 2.67
N ASP A 17 -4.06 -26.84 3.77
CA ASP A 17 -4.26 -26.30 5.11
C ASP A 17 -3.10 -25.38 5.51
N ILE A 18 -1.86 -25.83 5.29
CA ILE A 18 -0.66 -25.03 5.58
C ILE A 18 -0.65 -23.74 4.76
N ASP A 19 -1.09 -23.80 3.50
CA ASP A 19 -1.18 -22.64 2.61
C ASP A 19 -2.26 -21.66 3.07
N TYR A 20 -3.45 -22.17 3.40
CA TYR A 20 -4.54 -21.37 3.96
C TYR A 20 -4.12 -20.66 5.24
N LEU A 21 -3.53 -21.38 6.19
CA LEU A 21 -3.06 -20.80 7.46
C LEU A 21 -1.94 -19.78 7.24
N SER A 22 -1.06 -20.00 6.26
CA SER A 22 0.00 -19.04 5.90
C SER A 22 -0.59 -17.73 5.35
N TRP A 23 -1.62 -17.81 4.52
CA TRP A 23 -2.35 -16.63 4.05
C TRP A 23 -3.13 -15.94 5.16
N LEU A 24 -3.71 -16.71 6.08
CA LEU A 24 -4.42 -16.19 7.23
C LEU A 24 -3.49 -15.41 8.18
N ALA A 25 -2.29 -15.92 8.48
CA ALA A 25 -1.27 -15.21 9.24
C ALA A 25 -0.94 -13.84 8.60
N LYS A 26 -0.78 -13.83 7.28
CA LYS A 26 -0.55 -12.59 6.51
C LYS A 26 -1.75 -11.65 6.60
N ALA A 27 -2.97 -12.15 6.44
CA ALA A 27 -4.18 -11.34 6.54
C ALA A 27 -4.34 -10.69 7.92
N LEU A 28 -4.03 -11.42 9.01
CA LEU A 28 -4.04 -10.88 10.36
C LEU A 28 -3.06 -9.71 10.52
N SER A 29 -1.87 -9.78 9.93
CA SER A 29 -0.92 -8.66 10.00
C SER A 29 -1.44 -7.39 9.34
N PHE A 30 -2.15 -7.49 8.21
CA PHE A 30 -2.75 -6.33 7.55
C PHE A 30 -3.86 -5.66 8.36
N SER A 31 -4.38 -6.29 9.40
CA SER A 31 -5.36 -5.65 10.28
C SER A 31 -4.75 -4.60 11.21
N GLY A 32 -3.44 -4.66 11.49
CA GLY A 32 -2.78 -3.80 12.48
C GLY A 32 -3.25 -3.99 13.92
N GLN A 33 -3.99 -5.06 14.24
CA GLN A 33 -4.48 -5.29 15.61
C GLN A 33 -3.41 -5.97 16.46
N LYS A 34 -2.80 -5.23 17.39
CA LYS A 34 -1.73 -5.70 18.30
C LYS A 34 -2.03 -7.04 18.99
N LYS A 35 -3.31 -7.35 19.26
CA LYS A 35 -3.78 -8.62 19.86
C LYS A 35 -3.43 -9.89 19.07
N TYR A 36 -2.94 -9.76 17.83
CA TYR A 36 -2.46 -10.87 17.01
C TYR A 36 -0.94 -11.10 17.10
N SER A 37 -0.19 -10.16 17.68
CA SER A 37 1.28 -10.27 17.81
C SER A 37 1.72 -11.53 18.58
N PRO A 38 1.15 -11.86 19.76
CA PRO A 38 1.56 -13.05 20.50
C PRO A 38 1.38 -14.35 19.68
N THR A 39 0.24 -14.47 18.99
CA THR A 39 -0.05 -15.63 18.13
C THR A 39 0.94 -15.75 16.97
N LEU A 40 1.29 -14.64 16.31
CA LEU A 40 2.28 -14.68 15.22
C LEU A 40 3.68 -15.05 15.72
N LEU A 41 4.08 -14.57 16.90
CA LEU A 41 5.36 -14.91 17.53
C LEU A 41 5.42 -16.40 17.93
N GLU A 42 4.35 -16.91 18.53
CA GLU A 42 4.22 -18.33 18.89
C GLU A 42 4.39 -19.24 17.66
N ILE A 43 3.64 -18.96 16.59
CA ILE A 43 3.73 -19.69 15.32
C ILE A 43 5.13 -19.57 14.70
N ALA A 44 5.74 -18.39 14.73
CA ALA A 44 7.06 -18.15 14.15
C ALA A 44 8.18 -18.94 14.83
N ASN A 45 8.07 -19.15 16.14
CA ASN A 45 9.12 -19.73 16.98
C ASN A 45 8.92 -21.22 17.28
N ASN A 46 7.69 -21.74 17.13
CA ASN A 46 7.39 -23.14 17.40
C ASN A 46 7.90 -24.07 16.28
N LYS A 47 8.95 -24.86 16.55
CA LYS A 47 9.56 -25.78 15.56
C LYS A 47 8.63 -26.88 15.08
N SER A 48 7.60 -27.24 15.85
CA SER A 48 6.60 -28.26 15.50
C SER A 48 5.60 -27.79 14.44
N VAL A 49 5.50 -26.47 14.21
CA VAL A 49 4.64 -25.88 13.17
C VAL A 49 5.27 -26.02 11.78
N ALA A 50 4.49 -26.22 10.72
CA ALA A 50 5.00 -26.33 9.36
C ALA A 50 5.94 -25.16 8.94
N LYS A 51 7.09 -25.47 8.34
CA LYS A 51 8.14 -24.49 7.94
C LYS A 51 7.59 -23.30 7.14
N LYS A 52 6.65 -23.55 6.21
CA LYS A 52 6.00 -22.51 5.42
C LYS A 52 5.21 -21.56 6.31
N LEU A 53 4.34 -22.08 7.17
CA LEU A 53 3.55 -21.26 8.09
C LEU A 53 4.44 -20.42 9.02
N ARG A 54 5.50 -21.00 9.60
CA ARG A 54 6.47 -20.24 10.41
C ARG A 54 7.10 -19.09 9.63
N LYS A 55 7.49 -19.33 8.37
CA LYS A 55 8.06 -18.29 7.50
C LYS A 55 7.06 -17.15 7.28
N TYR A 56 5.80 -17.45 7.00
CA TYR A 56 4.78 -16.42 6.80
C TYR A 56 4.45 -15.67 8.09
N ALA A 57 4.42 -16.34 9.24
CA ALA A 57 4.28 -15.67 10.54
C ALA A 57 5.45 -14.69 10.79
N LYS A 58 6.70 -15.10 10.54
CA LYS A 58 7.87 -14.22 10.66
C LYS A 58 7.79 -12.98 9.77
N ILE A 59 7.32 -13.13 8.52
CA ILE A 59 7.12 -12.00 7.61
C ILE A 59 5.96 -11.10 8.08
N SER A 60 4.96 -11.68 8.74
CA SER A 60 3.75 -10.99 9.17
C SER A 60 3.97 -10.10 10.40
N ILE A 61 4.94 -10.41 11.27
CA ILE A 61 5.24 -9.60 12.46
C ILE A 61 5.58 -8.14 12.12
N PRO A 62 6.61 -7.83 11.30
CA PRO A 62 6.90 -6.44 10.95
C PRO A 62 5.79 -5.79 10.11
N VAL A 63 4.98 -6.56 9.39
CA VAL A 63 3.81 -6.03 8.69
C VAL A 63 2.73 -5.59 9.69
N LEU A 64 2.51 -6.37 10.75
CA LEU A 64 1.55 -6.05 11.80
C LEU A 64 1.93 -4.74 12.50
N GLU A 65 3.21 -4.57 12.83
CA GLU A 65 3.73 -3.34 13.44
C GLU A 65 3.48 -2.14 12.51
N ASN A 66 3.88 -2.24 11.24
CA ASN A 66 3.63 -1.17 10.26
C ASN A 66 2.14 -0.80 10.17
N TYR A 67 1.24 -1.78 10.03
CA TYR A 67 -0.20 -1.49 9.96
C TYR A 67 -0.78 -0.97 11.27
N THR A 68 -0.20 -1.34 12.42
CA THR A 68 -0.58 -0.76 13.71
C THR A 68 -0.33 0.74 13.71
N HIS A 69 0.82 1.20 13.20
CA HIS A 69 1.12 2.62 13.08
C HIS A 69 0.30 3.29 11.99
N TRP A 70 0.21 2.67 10.81
CA TRP A 70 -0.49 3.24 9.68
C TRP A 70 -2.00 3.35 9.89
N ASN A 71 -2.61 2.52 10.74
CA ASN A 71 -4.03 2.62 11.04
C ASN A 71 -4.39 3.98 11.63
N ASN A 72 -3.51 4.61 12.43
CA ASN A 72 -3.73 5.97 12.94
C ASN A 72 -3.87 7.02 11.83
N ILE A 73 -3.41 6.72 10.61
CA ILE A 73 -3.58 7.55 9.42
C ILE A 73 -4.77 7.04 8.59
N ILE A 74 -4.84 5.74 8.33
CA ILE A 74 -5.80 5.14 7.40
C ILE A 74 -7.23 5.31 7.93
N ILE A 75 -7.46 5.09 9.22
CA ILE A 75 -8.81 5.07 9.81
C ILE A 75 -9.11 6.29 10.66
N ASN A 76 -8.31 7.37 10.57
CA ASN A 76 -8.65 8.63 11.23
C ASN A 76 -9.88 9.24 10.52
N ASP A 77 -11.02 9.26 11.21
CA ASP A 77 -12.30 9.73 10.71
C ASP A 77 -12.55 11.23 10.90
N GLU A 78 -11.69 11.94 11.63
CA GLU A 78 -11.78 13.39 11.85
C GLU A 78 -11.77 14.20 10.55
N GLN A 79 -11.19 13.67 9.48
CA GLN A 79 -11.10 14.32 8.16
C GLN A 79 -11.89 13.57 7.08
N TRP A 80 -12.84 12.72 7.47
CA TRP A 80 -13.69 12.03 6.49
C TRP A 80 -14.68 13.00 5.87
N ASP A 81 -14.87 12.84 4.57
CA ASP A 81 -15.95 13.45 3.82
C ASP A 81 -17.07 12.42 3.72
N ASP A 82 -18.24 12.75 4.28
CA ASP A 82 -19.42 11.87 4.32
C ASP A 82 -19.94 11.53 2.92
N ASN A 83 -19.59 12.31 1.90
CA ASN A 83 -19.95 12.03 0.51
C ASN A 83 -19.03 10.98 -0.14
N LEU A 84 -17.92 10.61 0.51
CA LEU A 84 -16.97 9.64 -0.01
C LEU A 84 -17.18 8.27 0.62
N SER A 85 -16.97 7.22 -0.19
CA SER A 85 -16.89 5.87 0.36
C SER A 85 -15.76 5.76 1.39
N ILE A 86 -15.89 4.85 2.36
CA ILE A 86 -14.86 4.55 3.35
C ILE A 86 -13.48 4.34 2.71
N ASN A 87 -13.42 3.64 1.57
CA ASN A 87 -12.15 3.40 0.88
C ASN A 87 -11.58 4.66 0.23
N ASN A 88 -12.42 5.55 -0.31
CA ASN A 88 -11.95 6.83 -0.85
C ASN A 88 -11.42 7.73 0.26
N ASN A 89 -12.12 7.81 1.41
CA ASN A 89 -11.61 8.53 2.59
C ASN A 89 -10.24 7.99 3.03
N ARG A 90 -10.11 6.67 3.16
CA ARG A 90 -8.82 6.02 3.46
C ARG A 90 -7.73 6.36 2.45
N PHE A 91 -8.02 6.29 1.16
CA PHE A 91 -7.03 6.62 0.12
C PHE A 91 -6.65 8.09 0.15
N SER A 92 -7.59 9.00 0.39
CA SER A 92 -7.31 10.43 0.56
C SER A 92 -6.32 10.69 1.70
N LEU A 93 -6.53 10.06 2.86
CA LEU A 93 -5.61 10.16 4.00
C LEU A 93 -4.22 9.59 3.68
N MET A 94 -4.19 8.40 3.06
CA MET A 94 -2.94 7.76 2.64
C MET A 94 -2.17 8.58 1.60
N ILE A 95 -2.85 9.28 0.68
CA ILE A 95 -2.22 10.15 -0.30
C ILE A 95 -1.66 11.41 0.39
N ARG A 96 -2.41 12.03 1.30
CA ARG A 96 -1.97 13.27 1.98
C ARG A 96 -0.82 13.04 2.95
N SER A 97 -0.78 11.90 3.64
CA SER A 97 0.25 11.54 4.62
C SER A 97 1.67 11.58 4.05
N ASP A 98 2.66 11.85 4.90
CA ASP A 98 4.09 11.80 4.53
C ASP A 98 4.69 10.39 4.58
N GLU A 99 3.83 9.38 4.77
CA GLU A 99 4.18 7.97 4.72
C GLU A 99 4.24 7.46 3.27
N PHE A 100 5.45 7.43 2.70
CA PHE A 100 5.64 6.98 1.31
C PHE A 100 5.12 5.56 1.06
N HIS A 101 5.14 4.67 2.06
CA HIS A 101 4.52 3.35 1.96
C HIS A 101 3.02 3.44 1.69
N LEU A 102 2.31 4.34 2.38
CA LEU A 102 0.87 4.56 2.20
C LEU A 102 0.58 5.25 0.87
N ASN A 103 1.37 6.26 0.51
CA ASN A 103 1.28 6.92 -0.80
C ASN A 103 1.33 5.90 -1.95
N ARG A 104 2.33 5.00 -1.90
CA ARG A 104 2.49 3.94 -2.89
C ARG A 104 1.34 2.94 -2.87
N LEU A 105 0.87 2.55 -1.69
CA LEU A 105 -0.20 1.58 -1.54
C LEU A 105 -1.52 2.12 -2.12
N ALA A 106 -1.90 3.35 -1.79
CA ALA A 106 -3.08 4.01 -2.33
C ALA A 106 -2.99 4.14 -3.86
N ALA A 107 -1.89 4.67 -4.39
CA ALA A 107 -1.70 4.82 -5.84
C ALA A 107 -1.78 3.47 -6.59
N LYS A 108 -1.21 2.39 -6.02
CA LYS A 108 -1.35 1.05 -6.60
C LYS A 108 -2.81 0.58 -6.59
N ARG A 109 -3.53 0.76 -5.49
CA ARG A 109 -4.94 0.34 -5.38
C ARG A 109 -5.80 1.08 -6.38
N ILE A 110 -5.67 2.41 -6.43
CA ILE A 110 -6.34 3.27 -7.41
C ILE A 110 -6.08 2.80 -8.84
N HIS A 111 -4.81 2.54 -9.18
CA HIS A 111 -4.45 2.12 -10.53
C HIS A 111 -5.01 0.74 -10.90
N TYR A 112 -4.77 -0.27 -10.06
CA TYR A 112 -5.14 -1.66 -10.37
C TYR A 112 -6.63 -1.95 -10.25
N GLN A 113 -7.36 -1.15 -9.45
CA GLN A 113 -8.81 -1.29 -9.29
C GLN A 113 -9.58 -0.25 -10.11
N HIS A 114 -8.90 0.53 -10.94
CA HIS A 114 -9.49 1.57 -11.80
C HIS A 114 -10.35 2.60 -11.04
N ILE A 115 -9.95 2.96 -9.81
CA ILE A 115 -10.66 3.93 -8.96
C ILE A 115 -10.21 5.35 -9.33
N TYR A 116 -10.50 5.77 -10.56
CA TYR A 116 -10.07 7.05 -11.14
C TYR A 116 -11.02 8.19 -10.78
N LYS A 117 -11.29 8.33 -9.49
CA LYS A 117 -12.13 9.39 -8.94
C LYS A 117 -11.34 10.70 -8.91
N LEU A 118 -11.95 11.78 -9.40
CA LEU A 118 -11.26 13.07 -9.60
C LEU A 118 -10.67 13.60 -8.30
N GLU A 119 -11.39 13.45 -7.19
CA GLU A 119 -10.91 13.88 -5.87
C GLU A 119 -9.60 13.18 -5.47
N LEU A 120 -9.45 11.89 -5.75
CA LEU A 120 -8.24 11.13 -5.43
C LEU A 120 -7.09 11.46 -6.38
N LEU A 121 -7.40 11.63 -7.67
CA LEU A 121 -6.41 11.97 -8.67
C LEU A 121 -5.88 13.41 -8.48
N ASP A 122 -6.75 14.35 -8.10
CA ASP A 122 -6.35 15.72 -7.76
C ASP A 122 -5.43 15.76 -6.54
N LEU A 123 -5.69 14.94 -5.51
CA LEU A 123 -4.77 14.82 -4.36
C LEU A 123 -3.41 14.24 -4.76
N ILE A 124 -3.40 13.25 -5.66
CA ILE A 124 -2.16 12.69 -6.20
C ILE A 124 -1.38 13.76 -6.98
N GLU A 125 -2.06 14.50 -7.87
CA GLU A 125 -1.47 15.59 -8.63
C GLU A 125 -0.88 16.66 -7.71
N GLN A 126 -1.64 17.14 -6.73
CA GLN A 126 -1.18 18.14 -5.76
C GLN A 126 0.10 17.68 -5.04
N LYS A 127 0.14 16.43 -4.55
CA LYS A 127 1.33 15.91 -3.86
C LYS A 127 2.52 15.75 -4.81
N LEU A 128 2.29 15.31 -6.05
CA LEU A 128 3.34 15.21 -7.06
C LEU A 128 3.92 16.60 -7.38
N VAL A 129 3.09 17.59 -7.70
CA VAL A 129 3.52 18.95 -8.04
C VAL A 129 4.26 19.61 -6.88
N LYS A 130 3.82 19.38 -5.64
CA LYS A 130 4.50 19.91 -4.45
C LYS A 130 5.91 19.35 -4.25
N HIS A 131 6.18 18.11 -4.67
CA HIS A 131 7.38 17.37 -4.23
C HIS A 131 8.23 16.72 -5.34
N TYR A 132 7.86 16.82 -6.62
CA TYR A 132 8.62 16.18 -7.73
C TYR A 132 10.08 16.68 -7.86
N GLN A 133 10.38 17.86 -7.30
CA GLN A 133 11.73 18.44 -7.22
C GLN A 133 12.44 18.21 -5.88
N SER A 134 11.84 17.45 -4.95
CA SER A 134 12.43 17.17 -3.65
C SER A 134 13.85 16.63 -3.75
N THR A 135 14.70 17.01 -2.79
CA THR A 135 16.06 16.47 -2.63
C THR A 135 16.06 15.10 -1.98
N TYR A 136 14.91 14.67 -1.42
CA TYR A 136 14.77 13.40 -0.71
C TYR A 136 15.04 12.20 -1.62
N ASN A 137 16.14 11.49 -1.36
CA ASN A 137 16.67 10.47 -2.27
C ASN A 137 16.55 9.06 -1.70
N SER A 138 15.32 8.55 -1.59
CA SER A 138 15.08 7.14 -1.23
C SER A 138 14.42 6.36 -2.37
N LYS A 139 14.75 5.06 -2.47
CA LYS A 139 14.10 4.15 -3.42
C LYS A 139 12.59 4.09 -3.19
N LEU A 140 12.14 4.20 -1.94
CA LEU A 140 10.73 4.18 -1.59
C LEU A 140 10.03 5.44 -2.11
N PHE A 141 10.59 6.63 -1.89
CA PHE A 141 10.04 7.88 -2.40
C PHE A 141 9.85 7.84 -3.92
N ILE A 142 10.93 7.54 -4.66
CA ILE A 142 10.91 7.48 -6.13
C ILE A 142 9.86 6.49 -6.62
N ASN A 143 9.77 5.31 -5.98
CA ASN A 143 8.77 4.31 -6.36
C ASN A 143 7.34 4.76 -6.05
N SER A 144 7.12 5.44 -4.93
CA SER A 144 5.79 5.94 -4.53
C SER A 144 5.30 6.97 -5.53
N PHE A 145 6.16 7.93 -5.87
CA PHE A 145 5.86 8.97 -6.85
C PHE A 145 5.68 8.38 -8.25
N ALA A 146 6.48 7.38 -8.65
CA ALA A 146 6.29 6.68 -9.91
C ALA A 146 4.93 5.97 -10.00
N TRP A 147 4.44 5.37 -8.90
CA TRP A 147 3.11 4.76 -8.87
C TRP A 147 1.99 5.79 -8.91
N MET A 148 2.16 6.92 -8.22
CA MET A 148 1.26 8.07 -8.29
C MET A 148 1.14 8.62 -9.72
N THR A 149 2.27 8.84 -10.40
CA THR A 149 2.28 9.24 -11.83
C THR A 149 1.58 8.21 -12.71
N LYS A 150 1.78 6.91 -12.43
CA LYS A 150 1.10 5.83 -13.17
C LYS A 150 -0.40 5.78 -12.90
N ALA A 151 -0.85 6.10 -11.69
CA ALA A 151 -2.27 6.19 -11.36
C ALA A 151 -2.95 7.33 -12.13
N LEU A 152 -2.32 8.52 -12.18
CA LEU A 152 -2.79 9.63 -13.02
C LEU A 152 -2.87 9.22 -14.49
N ALA A 153 -1.79 8.65 -15.03
CA ALA A 153 -1.74 8.22 -16.43
C ALA A 153 -2.80 7.16 -16.76
N GLY A 154 -3.03 6.21 -15.84
CA GLY A 154 -4.02 5.15 -15.99
C GLY A 154 -5.44 5.66 -16.16
N SER A 155 -5.78 6.83 -15.60
CA SER A 155 -7.08 7.47 -15.77
C SER A 155 -7.36 7.93 -17.20
N ARG A 156 -6.29 8.18 -18.00
CA ARG A 156 -6.35 8.78 -19.33
C ARG A 156 -7.03 10.15 -19.40
N ILE A 157 -7.24 10.82 -18.27
CA ILE A 157 -7.88 12.13 -18.21
C ILE A 157 -6.87 13.20 -18.70
N PRO A 158 -7.19 13.98 -19.76
CA PRO A 158 -6.25 14.91 -20.36
C PRO A 158 -5.65 15.96 -19.41
N LYS A 159 -6.42 16.38 -18.39
CA LYS A 159 -5.97 17.31 -17.33
C LYS A 159 -4.61 16.91 -16.75
N TYR A 160 -4.43 15.63 -16.40
CA TYR A 160 -3.24 15.14 -15.72
C TYR A 160 -2.05 14.89 -16.64
N LYS A 161 -2.26 14.87 -17.98
CA LYS A 161 -1.18 14.67 -18.95
C LYS A 161 -0.08 15.74 -18.80
N LYS A 162 -0.47 17.00 -18.65
CA LYS A 162 0.46 18.14 -18.47
C LYS A 162 1.36 17.97 -17.24
N THR A 163 0.78 17.53 -16.12
CA THR A 163 1.55 17.25 -14.90
C THR A 163 2.54 16.11 -15.10
N ILE A 164 2.16 15.05 -15.81
CA ILE A 164 3.05 13.92 -16.11
C ILE A 164 4.18 14.35 -17.05
N GLU A 165 3.88 15.19 -18.05
CA GLU A 165 4.88 15.79 -18.95
C GLU A 165 5.90 16.62 -18.18
N LEU A 166 5.42 17.53 -17.31
CA LEU A 166 6.27 18.33 -16.42
C LEU A 166 7.21 17.45 -15.61
N ILE A 167 6.69 16.45 -14.89
CA ILE A 167 7.50 15.52 -14.09
C ILE A 167 8.50 14.77 -14.96
N SER A 168 8.13 14.40 -16.19
CA SER A 168 9.03 13.68 -17.10
C SER A 168 10.23 14.53 -17.56
N GLN A 169 10.07 15.85 -17.60
CA GLN A 169 11.08 16.80 -18.05
C GLN A 169 11.94 17.32 -16.90
N SER A 170 11.32 17.70 -15.78
CA SER A 170 11.95 18.53 -14.75
C SER A 170 11.99 17.92 -13.34
N ALA A 171 11.50 16.69 -13.13
CA ALA A 171 11.67 16.04 -11.83
C ALA A 171 13.16 15.86 -11.49
N ARG A 172 13.52 16.15 -10.24
CA ARG A 172 14.93 16.15 -9.81
C ARG A 172 15.59 14.78 -10.01
N HIS A 173 14.89 13.71 -9.67
CA HIS A 173 15.40 12.35 -9.83
C HIS A 173 15.22 11.81 -11.26
N LYS A 174 16.33 11.46 -11.92
CA LYS A 174 16.35 10.84 -13.26
C LYS A 174 15.44 9.61 -13.38
N LYS A 175 15.36 8.78 -12.33
CA LYS A 175 14.49 7.61 -12.30
C LYS A 175 13.01 7.98 -12.34
N LEU A 176 12.61 9.03 -11.62
CA LEU A 176 11.23 9.51 -11.64
C LEU A 176 10.86 10.07 -13.03
N ARG A 177 11.74 10.88 -13.63
CA ARG A 177 11.58 11.37 -15.01
C ARG A 177 11.33 10.23 -16.01
N SER A 178 12.17 9.19 -15.96
CA SER A 178 12.04 8.02 -16.83
C SER A 178 10.70 7.27 -16.63
N LYS A 179 10.26 7.11 -15.38
CA LYS A 179 8.96 6.47 -15.07
C LYS A 179 7.77 7.32 -15.55
N ALA A 180 7.84 8.64 -15.40
CA ALA A 180 6.83 9.55 -15.90
C ALA A 180 6.74 9.51 -17.44
N LYS A 181 7.88 9.59 -18.13
CA LYS A 181 7.95 9.44 -19.59
C LYS A 181 7.33 8.13 -20.07
N ARG A 182 7.60 7.02 -19.38
CA ARG A 182 6.97 5.73 -19.69
C ARG A 182 5.45 5.75 -19.47
N SER A 183 4.97 6.47 -18.47
CA SER A 183 3.54 6.55 -18.14
C SER A 183 2.75 7.37 -19.17
N LEU A 184 3.38 8.30 -19.90
CA LEU A 184 2.73 9.04 -20.98
C LEU A 184 2.18 8.14 -22.11
N LYS A 185 2.69 6.90 -22.23
CA LYS A 185 2.18 5.91 -23.19
C LYS A 185 0.71 5.53 -22.99
N TYR A 186 0.10 5.84 -21.84
CA TYR A 186 -1.33 5.62 -21.62
C TYR A 186 -2.23 6.55 -22.43
N TYR A 187 -1.68 7.66 -22.95
CA TYR A 187 -2.36 8.68 -23.75
C TYR A 187 -2.06 8.57 -25.26
N LEU A 188 -1.30 7.55 -25.66
CA LEU A 188 -1.10 7.19 -27.07
C LEU A 188 -2.19 6.19 -27.46
#